data_AF-A0A2K3MCK8-F1
#
_entry.id   AF-A0A2K3MCK8-F1
#
_cell.length_a   1.000
_cell.length_b   1.000
_cell.length_c   1.000
_cell.angle_alpha   90.00
_cell.angle_beta   90.00
_cell.angle_gamma   90.00
#
_symmetry.space_group_name_H-M   'P 1'
#
loop_
_entity.id
_entity.type
_entity.pdbx_description
1 polymer ?
#
loop_
_entity_poly.entity_id
_entity_poly.type
_entity_poly.pdbx_seq_one_letter_code
_entity_poly.pdbx_strand_id
1 'polypeptide(L)'
;EDTAWQPVWKDEFESKPLLRKAIIFGYGPFRCWMSIAHWLVCHFNLKTFRPNEIKRVKISLACVFAFMAIGWPLIIYKTGIMGWIKFWLMPWLGHTLREGNACADCLAKMGASSDSALVILDMPPVELSLALHADAQGVVFVRD
;
A
#
# COMPACT_ATOMS: atom_id res chain seq x y z
N GLU A 1 3.98 -11.98 9.74
CA GLU A 1 2.80 -11.09 9.64
C GLU A 1 3.27 -9.77 9.07
N ASP A 2 2.77 -9.45 7.88
CA ASP A 2 3.08 -8.18 7.22
C ASP A 2 2.28 -7.07 7.90
N THR A 3 2.95 -6.30 8.75
CA THR A 3 2.36 -5.18 9.50
C THR A 3 2.59 -3.86 8.77
N ALA A 4 2.57 -3.88 7.43
CA ALA A 4 2.69 -2.70 6.58
C ALA A 4 1.54 -1.69 6.73
N TRP A 5 0.56 -1.97 7.59
CA TRP A 5 -0.46 -1.02 8.05
C TRP A 5 -0.64 -1.14 9.56
N GLN A 6 -0.06 -0.21 10.31
CA GLN A 6 -0.41 -0.07 11.72
C GLN A 6 -1.81 0.54 11.85
N PRO A 7 -2.73 -0.12 12.58
CA PRO A 7 -4.06 0.40 12.82
C PRO A 7 -4.02 1.72 13.60
N VAL A 8 -4.94 2.64 13.29
CA VAL A 8 -5.05 3.95 13.95
C VAL A 8 -5.65 3.77 15.34
N TRP A 9 -5.16 4.49 16.35
CA TRP A 9 -5.70 4.42 17.72
C TRP A 9 -7.09 5.08 17.83
N LYS A 10 -7.93 4.61 18.77
CA LYS A 10 -9.30 5.15 19.01
C LYS A 10 -9.28 6.64 19.28
N ASP A 11 -8.40 7.02 20.17
CA ASP A 11 -8.26 8.39 20.62
C ASP A 11 -7.87 9.32 19.47
N GLU A 12 -6.99 8.86 18.57
CA GLU A 12 -6.56 9.63 17.41
C GLU A 12 -7.65 9.71 16.34
N PHE A 13 -8.32 8.60 16.05
CA PHE A 13 -9.39 8.55 15.05
C PHE A 13 -10.60 9.39 15.43
N GLU A 14 -10.96 9.40 16.71
CA GLU A 14 -12.09 10.17 17.24
C GLU A 14 -11.73 11.61 17.62
N SER A 15 -10.44 11.94 17.73
CA SER A 15 -9.97 13.28 18.13
C SER A 15 -10.54 14.43 17.29
N LYS A 16 -10.64 14.25 15.97
CA LYS A 16 -11.05 15.30 15.03
C LYS A 16 -11.95 14.75 13.92
N PRO A 17 -13.17 15.31 13.72
CA PRO A 17 -14.09 14.84 12.67
C PRO A 17 -13.52 15.00 11.25
N LEU A 18 -12.64 15.98 11.05
CA LEU A 18 -11.91 16.20 9.80
C LEU A 18 -10.87 15.10 9.52
N LEU A 19 -10.13 14.68 10.55
CA LEU A 19 -9.14 13.61 10.44
C LEU A 19 -9.82 12.27 10.15
N ARG A 20 -10.94 11.98 10.84
CA ARG A 20 -11.78 10.81 10.58
C ARG A 20 -12.24 10.72 9.13
N LYS A 21 -12.81 11.80 8.60
CA LYS A 21 -13.25 11.86 7.19
C LYS A 21 -12.08 11.74 6.22
N ALA A 22 -10.94 12.36 6.51
CA ALA A 22 -9.74 12.26 5.68
C ALA A 22 -9.18 10.84 5.65
N ILE A 23 -9.17 10.13 6.78
CA ILE A 23 -8.76 8.72 6.86
C ILE A 23 -9.73 7.86 6.04
N ILE A 24 -11.04 7.95 6.26
CA ILE A 24 -12.04 7.15 5.52
C ILE A 24 -11.94 7.41 4.01
N PHE A 25 -11.80 8.67 3.59
CA PHE A 25 -11.63 9.01 2.18
C PHE A 25 -10.29 8.52 1.61
N GLY A 26 -9.23 8.60 2.40
CA GLY A 26 -7.89 8.12 2.06
C GLY A 26 -7.80 6.61 1.89
N TYR A 27 -8.58 5.83 2.64
CA TYR A 27 -8.68 4.37 2.49
C TYR A 27 -9.43 3.94 1.20
N GLY A 28 -10.10 4.87 0.51
CA GLY A 28 -10.74 4.65 -0.79
C GLY A 28 -9.77 4.85 -1.98
N PRO A 29 -10.07 5.72 -2.97
CA PRO A 29 -9.29 5.84 -4.21
C PRO A 29 -7.85 6.35 -4.01
N PHE A 30 -7.54 6.91 -2.83
CA PHE A 30 -6.22 7.40 -2.47
C PHE A 30 -5.41 6.42 -1.61
N ARG A 31 -5.84 5.16 -1.49
CA ARG A 31 -5.17 4.15 -0.66
C ARG A 31 -3.69 3.97 -1.01
N CYS A 32 -3.34 4.11 -2.29
CA CYS A 32 -1.94 4.07 -2.74
C CYS A 32 -1.12 5.24 -2.17
N TRP A 33 -1.68 6.45 -2.15
CA TRP A 33 -1.03 7.63 -1.56
C TRP A 33 -0.93 7.51 -0.03
N MET A 34 -1.95 6.96 0.62
CA MET A 34 -1.91 6.65 2.05
C MET A 34 -0.86 5.56 2.38
N SER A 35 -0.67 4.57 1.52
CA SER A 35 0.38 3.55 1.67
C SER A 35 1.77 4.17 1.60
N ILE A 36 2.00 5.09 0.65
CA ILE A 36 3.26 5.84 0.54
C ILE A 36 3.48 6.72 1.78
N ALA A 37 2.43 7.40 2.26
CA ALA A 37 2.52 8.23 3.46
C ALA A 37 2.82 7.39 4.72
N HIS A 38 2.14 6.25 4.89
CA HIS A 38 2.40 5.30 5.97
C HIS A 38 3.84 4.78 5.92
N TRP A 39 4.30 4.40 4.72
CA TRP A 39 5.68 3.96 4.50
C TRP A 39 6.70 5.03 4.92
N LEU A 40 6.46 6.28 4.54
CA LEU A 40 7.34 7.39 4.88
C LEU A 40 7.35 7.69 6.40
N VAL A 41 6.18 7.68 7.03
CA VAL A 41 6.07 7.94 8.48
C VAL A 41 6.66 6.79 9.32
N CYS A 42 6.41 5.54 8.95
CA CYS A 42 6.83 4.39 9.76
C CYS A 42 8.25 3.92 9.45
N HIS A 43 8.70 3.97 8.19
CA HIS A 43 10.01 3.43 7.81
C HIS A 43 11.12 4.47 7.69
N PHE A 44 10.80 5.76 7.48
CA PHE A 44 11.82 6.82 7.41
C PHE A 44 11.98 7.57 8.75
N ASN A 45 11.07 7.37 9.69
CA ASN A 45 11.19 7.96 11.02
C ASN A 45 11.98 7.04 11.97
N LEU A 46 13.21 7.42 12.27
CA LEU A 46 14.08 6.67 13.17
C LEU A 46 13.56 6.59 14.62
N LYS A 47 12.63 7.47 15.03
CA LYS A 47 12.04 7.47 16.37
C LYS A 47 11.06 6.32 16.60
N THR A 48 10.53 5.74 15.52
CA THR A 48 9.57 4.62 15.58
C THR A 48 10.26 3.28 15.89
N PHE A 49 11.59 3.20 15.73
CA PHE A 49 12.35 1.96 15.88
C PHE A 49 12.93 1.80 17.28
N ARG A 50 13.06 0.54 17.72
CA ARG A 50 13.76 0.21 18.96
C ARG A 50 15.24 0.57 18.86
N PRO A 51 15.89 1.04 19.94
CA PRO A 51 17.30 1.47 19.91
C PRO A 51 18.28 0.45 19.32
N ASN A 52 18.00 -0.85 19.53
CA ASN A 52 18.83 -1.95 19.03
C ASN A 52 18.76 -2.13 17.49
N GLU A 53 17.68 -1.69 16.86
CA GLU A 53 17.43 -1.88 15.42
C GLU A 53 17.85 -0.67 14.58
N ILE A 54 17.97 0.51 15.21
CA ILE A 54 18.30 1.78 14.53
C ILE A 54 19.56 1.68 13.68
N LYS A 55 20.60 0.96 14.14
CA LYS A 55 21.84 0.81 13.36
C LYS A 55 21.60 0.08 12.04
N ARG A 56 20.78 -0.97 12.02
CA ARG A 56 20.43 -1.71 10.80
C ARG A 56 19.55 -0.88 9.88
N VAL A 57 18.55 -0.20 10.45
CA VAL A 57 17.64 0.68 9.69
C VAL A 57 18.41 1.80 8.98
N LYS A 58 19.39 2.43 9.65
CA LYS A 58 20.25 3.46 9.04
C LYS A 58 21.03 2.95 7.84
N ILE A 59 21.53 1.71 7.89
CA ILE A 59 22.25 1.10 6.75
C ILE A 59 21.29 0.90 5.58
N SER A 60 20.13 0.29 5.84
CA SER A 60 19.11 0.09 4.80
C SER A 60 18.68 1.42 4.17
N LEU A 61 18.45 2.43 4.99
CA LEU A 61 18.06 3.77 4.54
C LEU A 61 19.18 4.43 3.71
N ALA A 62 20.44 4.29 4.12
CA ALA A 62 21.58 4.76 3.35
C ALA A 62 21.67 4.08 1.97
N CYS A 63 21.42 2.77 1.89
CA CYS A 63 21.36 2.05 0.61
C CYS A 63 20.24 2.57 -0.31
N VAL A 64 19.05 2.85 0.25
CA VAL A 64 17.93 3.42 -0.51
C VAL A 64 18.28 4.80 -1.06
N PHE A 65 18.86 5.68 -0.24
CA PHE A 65 19.30 7.01 -0.70
C PHE A 65 20.44 6.93 -1.71
N ALA A 66 21.39 6.00 -1.55
CA ALA A 66 22.46 5.79 -2.52
C ALA A 66 21.89 5.31 -3.88
N PHE A 67 20.91 4.40 -3.88
CA PHE A 67 20.24 3.97 -5.11
C PHE A 67 19.48 5.13 -5.77
N MET A 68 18.78 5.98 -5.02
CA MET A 68 18.10 7.15 -5.59
C MET A 68 19.11 8.17 -6.16
N ALA A 69 20.21 8.42 -5.46
CA ALA A 69 21.23 9.39 -5.88
C ALA A 69 22.07 8.92 -7.08
N ILE A 70 22.22 7.61 -7.29
CA ILE A 70 23.05 7.05 -8.37
C ILE A 70 22.18 6.43 -9.46
N GLY A 71 21.25 5.55 -9.08
CA GLY A 71 20.40 4.80 -10.00
C GLY A 71 19.47 5.69 -10.82
N TRP A 72 18.77 6.64 -10.20
CA TRP A 72 17.87 7.53 -10.96
C TRP A 72 18.61 8.41 -11.97
N PRO A 73 19.70 9.13 -11.60
CA PRO A 73 20.48 9.88 -12.57
C PRO A 73 21.07 9.01 -13.67
N LEU A 74 21.54 7.80 -13.36
CA LEU A 74 22.07 6.87 -14.37
C LEU A 74 20.98 6.46 -15.38
N ILE A 75 19.77 6.13 -14.91
CA ILE A 75 18.64 5.77 -15.77
C ILE A 75 18.26 6.96 -16.66
N ILE A 76 18.14 8.16 -16.08
CA ILE A 76 17.81 9.38 -16.82
C ILE A 76 18.91 9.70 -17.84
N TYR A 77 20.18 9.54 -17.48
CA TYR A 77 21.31 9.80 -18.37
C TYR A 77 21.35 8.82 -19.55
N LYS A 78 21.04 7.53 -19.34
CA LYS A 78 21.08 6.50 -20.39
C LYS A 78 19.83 6.44 -21.26
N THR A 79 18.66 6.75 -20.72
CA THR A 79 17.37 6.50 -21.38
C THR A 79 16.46 7.74 -21.47
N GLY A 80 16.88 8.86 -20.88
CA GLY A 80 16.07 10.07 -20.76
C GLY A 80 15.00 9.97 -19.67
N ILE A 81 14.27 11.08 -19.47
CA ILE A 81 13.18 11.17 -18.49
C ILE A 81 12.06 10.17 -18.83
N MET A 82 11.76 9.99 -20.12
CA MET A 82 10.74 9.02 -20.55
C MET A 82 11.14 7.57 -20.25
N GLY A 83 12.44 7.25 -20.35
CA GLY A 83 12.96 5.96 -19.95
C GLY A 83 12.87 5.74 -18.43
N TRP A 84 13.13 6.76 -17.62
CA TRP A 84 12.89 6.68 -16.16
C TRP A 84 11.41 6.39 -15.84
N ILE A 85 10.47 7.05 -16.53
CA ILE A 85 9.04 6.76 -16.36
C ILE A 85 8.73 5.31 -16.74
N LYS A 86 9.21 4.85 -17.90
CA LYS A 86 8.89 3.53 -18.44
C LYS A 86 9.53 2.37 -17.66
N PHE A 87 10.78 2.54 -17.20
CA PHE A 87 11.56 1.46 -16.59
C PHE A 87 11.56 1.48 -15.06
N TRP A 88 11.18 2.59 -14.44
CA TRP A 88 11.10 2.69 -12.98
C TRP A 88 9.68 3.02 -12.51
N LEU A 89 9.11 4.15 -12.93
CA LEU A 89 7.82 4.62 -12.39
C LEU A 89 6.64 3.69 -12.77
N MET A 90 6.53 3.29 -14.03
CA MET A 90 5.42 2.46 -14.52
C MET A 90 5.39 1.05 -13.90
N PRO A 91 6.51 0.29 -13.84
CA PRO A 91 6.53 -0.99 -13.14
C PRO A 91 6.25 -0.86 -11.65
N TRP A 92 6.79 0.19 -11.00
CA TRP A 92 6.54 0.46 -9.58
C TRP A 92 5.07 0.74 -9.31
N LEU A 93 4.45 1.66 -10.06
CA LEU A 93 3.01 1.94 -9.97
C LEU A 93 2.18 0.69 -10.29
N GLY A 94 2.53 -0.04 -11.35
CA GLY A 94 1.82 -1.24 -11.77
C GLY A 94 1.83 -2.32 -10.69
N HIS A 95 2.96 -2.56 -10.04
CA HIS A 95 3.03 -3.50 -8.93
C HIS A 95 2.20 -3.03 -7.73
N THR A 96 2.40 -1.78 -7.28
CA THR A 96 1.64 -1.22 -6.13
C THR A 96 0.13 -1.22 -6.37
N LEU A 97 -0.32 -0.87 -7.58
CA LEU A 97 -1.74 -0.88 -7.95
C LEU A 97 -2.27 -2.31 -8.10
N ARG A 98 -1.49 -3.24 -8.67
CA ARG A 98 -1.92 -4.62 -8.87
C ARG A 98 -2.07 -5.36 -7.53
N GLU A 99 -1.07 -5.25 -6.65
CA GLU A 99 -1.15 -5.84 -5.30
C GLU A 99 -2.31 -5.20 -4.50
N GLY A 100 -2.52 -3.88 -4.63
CA GLY A 100 -3.65 -3.19 -4.02
C GLY A 100 -5.03 -3.56 -4.61
N ASN A 101 -5.07 -4.15 -5.80
CA ASN A 101 -6.29 -4.52 -6.53
C ASN A 101 -6.47 -6.04 -6.67
N ALA A 102 -5.74 -6.85 -5.89
CA ALA A 102 -5.75 -8.31 -6.00
C ALA A 102 -7.14 -8.93 -5.85
N CYS A 103 -8.00 -8.38 -4.98
CA CYS A 103 -9.39 -8.82 -4.84
C CYS A 103 -10.21 -8.59 -6.12
N ALA A 104 -10.10 -7.40 -6.72
CA ALA A 104 -10.82 -7.11 -7.95
C ALA A 104 -10.29 -7.93 -9.13
N ASP A 105 -8.99 -8.21 -9.18
CA ASP A 105 -8.38 -9.08 -10.20
C ASP A 105 -8.87 -10.54 -10.07
N CYS A 106 -9.00 -11.04 -8.84
CA CYS A 106 -9.57 -12.37 -8.56
C CYS A 106 -11.04 -12.45 -9.00
N LEU A 107 -11.86 -11.44 -8.65
CA LEU A 107 -13.26 -11.35 -9.08
C LEU A 107 -13.39 -11.23 -10.60
N ALA A 108 -12.54 -10.45 -11.26
CA ALA A 108 -12.55 -10.30 -12.72
C ALA A 108 -12.24 -11.63 -13.43
N LYS A 109 -11.31 -12.44 -12.90
CA LYS A 109 -11.02 -13.79 -13.44
C LYS A 109 -12.19 -14.75 -13.26
N MET A 110 -12.82 -14.75 -12.08
CA MET A 110 -14.01 -15.57 -11.83
C MET A 110 -15.16 -15.17 -12.76
N GLY A 111 -15.36 -13.87 -12.97
CA GLY A 111 -16.33 -13.35 -13.95
C GLY A 111 -15.99 -13.76 -15.39
N ALA A 112 -14.72 -13.68 -15.80
CA ALA A 112 -14.29 -14.08 -17.14
C ALA A 112 -14.42 -15.60 -17.40
N SER A 113 -14.36 -16.43 -16.36
CA SER A 113 -14.61 -17.87 -16.43
C SER A 113 -16.09 -18.26 -16.33
N SER A 114 -17.00 -17.30 -16.16
CA SER A 114 -18.43 -17.56 -16.05
C SER A 114 -19.15 -17.24 -17.35
N ASP A 115 -20.02 -18.14 -17.79
CA ASP A 115 -20.89 -17.93 -18.96
C ASP A 115 -22.10 -17.01 -18.65
N SER A 116 -22.24 -16.59 -17.39
CA SER A 116 -23.35 -15.74 -16.92
C SER A 116 -22.95 -14.27 -16.90
N ALA A 117 -23.78 -13.41 -17.50
CA ALA A 117 -23.54 -11.96 -17.51
C ALA A 117 -23.59 -11.31 -16.11
N LEU A 118 -24.19 -11.99 -15.11
CA LEU A 118 -24.23 -11.55 -13.72
C LEU A 118 -24.21 -12.79 -12.82
N VAL A 119 -23.26 -12.84 -11.89
CA VAL A 119 -23.13 -13.89 -10.86
C VAL A 119 -23.26 -13.24 -9.50
N ILE A 120 -24.31 -13.59 -8.75
CA ILE A 120 -24.48 -13.18 -7.36
C ILE A 120 -23.91 -14.29 -6.49
N LEU A 121 -22.90 -13.97 -5.68
CA LEU A 121 -22.24 -14.91 -4.77
C LEU A 121 -22.84 -14.74 -3.38
N ASP A 122 -23.58 -15.75 -2.90
CA ASP A 122 -24.15 -15.75 -1.55
C ASP A 122 -23.09 -15.92 -0.45
N MET A 123 -21.91 -16.43 -0.79
CA MET A 123 -20.74 -16.53 0.10
C MET A 123 -19.46 -16.15 -0.66
N PRO A 124 -18.48 -15.51 0.02
CA PRO A 124 -17.22 -15.17 -0.62
C PRO A 124 -16.43 -16.45 -0.99
N PRO A 125 -15.87 -16.53 -2.21
CA PRO A 125 -14.99 -17.62 -2.61
C PRO A 125 -13.82 -17.76 -1.62
N VAL A 126 -13.35 -18.97 -1.35
CA VAL A 126 -12.31 -19.23 -0.32
C VAL A 126 -11.05 -18.37 -0.54
N GLU A 127 -10.65 -18.17 -1.80
CA GLU A 127 -9.51 -17.33 -2.20
C GLU A 127 -9.70 -15.84 -1.87
N LEU A 128 -10.94 -15.37 -1.97
CA LEU A 128 -11.35 -14.01 -1.66
C LEU A 128 -11.78 -13.84 -0.22
N SER A 129 -12.12 -14.90 0.50
CA SER A 129 -12.68 -14.85 1.86
C SER A 129 -11.71 -14.19 2.83
N LEU A 130 -10.42 -14.54 2.80
CA LEU A 130 -9.40 -13.88 3.65
C LEU A 130 -9.21 -12.40 3.30
N ALA A 131 -9.19 -12.07 2.00
CA ALA A 131 -8.92 -10.72 1.54
C ALA A 131 -10.16 -9.80 1.68
N LEU A 132 -11.35 -10.32 1.41
CA LEU A 132 -12.64 -9.68 1.69
C LEU A 132 -12.92 -9.62 3.18
N HIS A 133 -12.48 -10.59 3.99
CA HIS A 133 -12.57 -10.47 5.44
C HIS A 133 -11.62 -9.38 5.95
N ALA A 134 -10.40 -9.29 5.42
CA ALA A 134 -9.47 -8.20 5.72
C ALA A 134 -9.97 -6.82 5.22
N ASP A 135 -10.68 -6.77 4.08
CA ASP A 135 -11.25 -5.54 3.51
C ASP A 135 -12.61 -5.16 4.14
N ALA A 136 -13.44 -6.13 4.54
CA ALA A 136 -14.63 -5.94 5.37
C ALA A 136 -14.27 -5.58 6.81
N GLN A 137 -13.11 -6.05 7.29
CA GLN A 137 -12.40 -5.52 8.46
C GLN A 137 -11.77 -4.15 8.18
N GLY A 138 -11.88 -3.60 6.96
CA GLY A 138 -11.52 -2.23 6.56
C GLY A 138 -12.39 -1.14 7.19
N VAL A 139 -13.17 -1.46 8.22
CA VAL A 139 -13.49 -0.49 9.27
C VAL A 139 -12.18 -0.21 9.98
N VAL A 140 -11.63 1.01 9.86
CA VAL A 140 -10.44 1.48 10.58
C VAL A 140 -10.29 0.68 11.87
N PHE A 141 -9.29 -0.22 11.94
CA PHE A 141 -9.11 -1.02 13.14
C PHE A 141 -8.70 -0.03 14.20
N VAL A 142 -9.66 0.31 15.05
CA VAL A 142 -9.42 1.29 16.07
C VAL A 142 -8.90 0.54 17.27
N ARG A 143 -7.61 0.67 17.55
CA ARG A 143 -6.99 -0.03 18.67
C ARG A 143 -7.54 0.56 19.98
N ASP A 144 -8.10 -0.29 20.83
CA ASP A 144 -8.49 0.02 22.21
C ASP A 144 -7.28 0.47 23.04
#